data_AF-A0A2S8EWU8-F1
#
_entry.id   AF-A0A2S8EWU8-F1
#
_cell.length_a   1.000
_cell.length_b   1.000
_cell.length_c   1.000
_cell.angle_alpha   90.00
_cell.angle_beta   90.00
_cell.angle_gamma   90.00
#
_symmetry.space_group_name_H-M   'P 1'
#
loop_
_entity.id
_entity.type
_entity.pdbx_description
1 polymer ?
#
loop_
_entity_poly.entity_id
_entity_poly.type
_entity_poly.pdbx_seq_one_letter_code
_entity_poly.pdbx_strand_id
1 'polypeptide(L)'
;MEEVRTSPFHRTRDTGRLAFGDITVDPGLLSIENAGGPAGRLDHLRGLLSNPVTGAGNRVLVSHRGNLLFAAGIHLAAAEAAVFRPDGAAGFTLIGRVAAEDW
;
A
#
# COMPACT_ATOMS: atom_id res chain seq x y z
N MET A 1 -5.03 3.51 16.31
CA MET A 1 -5.28 4.55 15.31
C MET A 1 -4.74 4.05 13.99
N GLU A 2 -5.46 4.25 12.89
CA GLU A 2 -5.04 3.77 11.58
C GLU A 2 -3.98 4.69 10.98
N GLU A 3 -3.04 4.11 10.24
CA GLU A 3 -2.00 4.85 9.52
C GLU A 3 -2.28 4.78 8.02
N VAL A 4 -2.78 5.86 7.42
CA VAL A 4 -3.10 5.90 5.98
C VAL A 4 -2.00 6.61 5.21
N ARG A 5 -1.34 5.90 4.30
CA ARG A 5 -0.33 6.47 3.40
C ARG A 5 -0.78 6.40 1.96
N THR A 6 -0.53 7.48 1.22
CA THR A 6 -0.94 7.59 -0.17
C THR A 6 0.22 8.02 -1.06
N SER A 7 0.23 7.57 -2.30
CA SER A 7 1.10 8.17 -3.32
C SER A 7 0.76 9.65 -3.54
N PRO A 8 1.71 10.50 -3.99
CA PRO A 8 1.46 11.92 -4.25
C PRO A 8 0.42 12.24 -5.35
N PHE A 9 0.02 11.26 -6.16
CA PHE A 9 -0.95 11.47 -7.24
C PHE A 9 -2.33 11.85 -6.70
N HIS A 10 -3.03 12.75 -7.39
CA HIS A 10 -4.37 13.22 -6.97
C HIS A 10 -5.32 12.05 -6.73
N ARG A 11 -5.43 11.12 -7.68
CA ARG A 11 -6.34 9.96 -7.55
C ARG A 11 -6.08 9.11 -6.29
N THR A 12 -4.83 8.90 -5.91
CA THR A 12 -4.50 8.09 -4.71
C THR A 12 -4.78 8.85 -3.42
N ARG A 13 -4.52 10.16 -3.41
CA ARG A 13 -4.83 11.04 -2.28
C ARG A 13 -6.34 11.16 -2.06
N ASP A 14 -7.08 11.33 -3.13
CA ASP A 14 -8.53 11.47 -3.09
C ASP A 14 -9.17 10.15 -2.63
N THR A 15 -8.75 9.00 -3.16
CA THR A 15 -9.19 7.68 -2.63
C THR A 15 -8.87 7.52 -1.14
N GLY A 16 -7.63 7.84 -0.72
CA GLY A 16 -7.25 7.73 0.70
C GLY A 16 -8.10 8.60 1.61
N ARG A 17 -8.39 9.83 1.19
CA ARG A 17 -9.23 10.78 1.94
C ARG A 17 -10.68 10.35 2.01
N LEU A 18 -11.25 9.98 0.87
CA LEU A 18 -12.66 9.61 0.77
C LEU A 18 -12.97 8.31 1.52
N ALA A 19 -12.05 7.34 1.50
CA ALA A 19 -12.28 6.03 2.12
C ALA A 19 -11.81 5.93 3.58
N PHE A 20 -10.75 6.65 3.96
CA PHE A 20 -10.08 6.44 5.26
C PHE A 20 -9.81 7.73 6.07
N GLY A 21 -10.15 8.90 5.54
CA GLY A 21 -10.00 10.18 6.26
C GLY A 21 -8.60 10.78 6.18
N ASP A 22 -7.93 10.95 7.31
CA ASP A 22 -6.64 11.65 7.36
C ASP A 22 -5.54 10.84 6.67
N ILE A 23 -4.77 11.51 5.79
CA ILE A 23 -3.73 10.88 4.98
C ILE A 23 -2.35 11.47 5.24
N THR A 24 -1.34 10.62 5.17
CA THR A 24 0.06 11.01 4.97
C THR A 24 0.44 10.78 3.51
N VAL A 25 1.06 11.77 2.88
CA VAL A 25 1.60 11.63 1.52
C VAL A 25 2.99 11.01 1.60
N ASP A 26 3.19 9.89 0.91
CA ASP A 26 4.42 9.11 0.89
C ASP A 26 4.98 9.03 -0.54
N PRO A 27 6.05 9.78 -0.87
CA PRO A 27 6.72 9.73 -2.17
C PRO A 27 7.27 8.34 -2.53
N GLY A 28 7.55 7.48 -1.54
CA GLY A 28 7.96 6.10 -1.75
C GLY A 28 6.87 5.22 -2.36
N LEU A 29 5.61 5.67 -2.31
CA LEU A 29 4.46 5.00 -2.95
C LEU A 29 4.19 5.48 -4.38
N LEU A 30 5.08 6.28 -4.99
CA LEU A 30 5.03 6.56 -6.44
C LEU A 30 5.13 5.28 -7.27
N SER A 31 4.60 5.34 -8.50
CA SER A 31 4.66 4.20 -9.41
C SER A 31 6.11 3.74 -9.60
N ILE A 32 6.34 2.43 -9.42
CA ILE A 32 7.65 1.80 -9.67
C ILE A 32 7.96 1.75 -11.18
N GLU A 33 6.94 1.89 -12.04
CA GLU A 33 7.06 1.78 -13.50
C GLU A 33 7.46 3.10 -14.20
N ASN A 34 7.39 4.25 -13.52
CA ASN A 34 7.69 5.55 -14.14
C ASN A 34 9.20 5.87 -14.18
N ALA A 35 9.64 6.57 -15.23
CA ALA A 35 11.03 6.91 -15.52
C ALA A 35 11.73 7.65 -14.37
N GLY A 36 12.91 7.16 -13.96
CA GLY A 36 13.69 7.61 -12.80
C GLY A 36 14.22 6.47 -11.92
N GLY A 37 13.70 5.25 -12.10
CA GLY A 37 14.31 4.02 -11.62
C GLY A 37 13.90 3.55 -10.21
N PRO A 38 14.06 2.24 -9.92
CA PRO A 38 13.47 1.51 -8.79
C PRO A 38 14.18 1.66 -7.44
N ALA A 39 15.29 2.41 -7.35
CA ALA A 39 16.17 2.38 -6.17
C ALA A 39 15.42 2.75 -4.88
N GLY A 40 15.13 1.74 -4.05
CA GLY A 40 14.55 1.88 -2.72
C GLY A 40 13.02 1.93 -2.62
N ARG A 41 12.25 2.17 -3.69
CA ARG A 41 10.76 2.21 -3.59
C ARG A 41 10.17 0.83 -3.30
N LEU A 42 10.72 -0.18 -3.95
CA LEU A 42 10.31 -1.57 -3.72
C LEU A 42 10.62 -1.99 -2.28
N ASP A 43 11.83 -1.71 -1.81
CA ASP A 43 12.27 -2.01 -0.44
C ASP A 43 11.45 -1.23 0.59
N HIS A 44 11.14 0.04 0.31
CA HIS A 44 10.26 0.87 1.13
C HIS A 44 8.87 0.25 1.27
N LEU A 45 8.23 -0.13 0.15
CA LEU A 45 6.93 -0.77 0.18
C LEU A 45 6.97 -2.11 0.93
N ARG A 46 7.98 -2.95 0.66
CA ARG A 46 8.16 -4.22 1.39
C ARG A 46 8.37 -3.98 2.88
N GLY A 47 9.13 -2.94 3.25
CA GLY A 47 9.29 -2.49 4.63
C GLY A 47 7.97 -2.06 5.26
N LEU A 48 7.13 -1.31 4.55
CA LEU A 48 5.82 -0.90 5.05
C LEU A 48 4.86 -2.09 5.25
N LEU A 49 4.93 -3.11 4.39
CA LEU A 49 4.13 -4.34 4.51
C LEU A 49 4.63 -5.26 5.64
N SER A 50 5.94 -5.27 5.89
CA SER A 50 6.56 -6.20 6.85
C SER A 50 6.54 -5.69 8.30
N ASN A 51 6.34 -4.38 8.50
CA ASN A 51 6.41 -3.76 9.81
C ASN A 51 5.02 -3.37 10.31
N PRO A 52 4.60 -3.84 11.50
CA PRO A 52 3.33 -3.44 12.08
C PRO A 52 3.31 -1.95 12.39
N VAL A 53 2.11 -1.36 12.42
CA VAL A 53 1.92 -0.04 13.02
C VAL A 53 1.99 -0.16 14.54
N THR A 54 2.37 0.91 15.22
CA THR A 54 2.39 0.92 16.68
C THR A 54 0.95 0.90 17.22
N GLY A 55 0.69 0.02 18.20
CA GLY A 55 -0.63 -0.15 18.81
C GLY A 55 -1.57 -1.06 18.02
N ALA A 56 -2.87 -1.02 18.34
CA ALA A 56 -3.89 -1.94 17.79
C ALA A 56 -4.50 -1.50 16.44
N GLY A 57 -3.72 -0.85 15.57
CA GLY A 57 -4.21 -0.29 14.30
C GLY A 57 -3.81 -1.09 13.05
N ASN A 58 -4.34 -0.68 11.90
CA ASN A 58 -3.89 -1.14 10.58
C ASN A 58 -3.14 -0.04 9.83
N ARG A 59 -2.26 -0.43 8.91
CA ARG A 59 -1.70 0.46 7.89
C ARG A 59 -2.50 0.30 6.60
N VAL A 60 -2.94 1.41 6.01
CA VAL A 60 -3.58 1.44 4.69
C VAL A 60 -2.62 2.11 3.71
N LEU A 61 -2.36 1.43 2.58
CA LEU A 61 -1.44 1.90 1.54
C LEU A 61 -2.19 2.09 0.23
N VAL A 62 -2.33 3.34 -0.22
CA VAL A 62 -3.00 3.66 -1.50
C VAL A 62 -1.97 4.06 -2.54
N SER A 63 -1.73 3.18 -3.52
CA SER A 63 -0.66 3.31 -4.51
C SER A 63 -1.13 2.88 -5.91
N HIS A 64 -0.23 2.32 -6.72
CA HIS A 64 -0.42 1.97 -8.11
C HIS A 64 -0.35 0.47 -8.31
N ARG A 65 -0.96 -0.03 -9.39
CA ARG A 65 -0.99 -1.46 -9.74
C ARG A 65 0.41 -2.10 -9.75
N GLY A 66 1.37 -1.48 -10.44
CA GLY A 66 2.72 -2.03 -10.55
C GLY A 66 3.41 -2.24 -9.20
N ASN A 67 3.15 -1.37 -8.22
CA ASN A 67 3.81 -1.44 -6.91
C ASN A 67 3.56 -2.79 -6.22
N LEU A 68 2.31 -3.26 -6.19
CA LEU A 68 1.98 -4.51 -5.53
C LEU A 68 2.39 -5.75 -6.36
N LEU A 69 2.36 -5.62 -7.69
CA LEU A 69 2.87 -6.67 -8.57
C LEU A 69 4.36 -6.93 -8.32
N PHE A 70 5.18 -5.88 -8.25
CA PHE A 70 6.62 -6.03 -7.98
C PHE A 70 6.92 -6.41 -6.53
N ALA A 71 6.17 -5.89 -5.55
CA ALA A 71 6.43 -6.15 -4.14
C ALA A 71 6.01 -7.55 -3.68
N ALA A 72 4.89 -8.05 -4.18
CA ALA A 72 4.21 -9.23 -3.65
C ALA A 72 3.75 -10.21 -4.74
N GLY A 73 3.97 -9.93 -6.03
CA GLY A 73 3.46 -10.78 -7.12
C GLY A 73 1.95 -10.74 -7.28
N ILE A 74 1.28 -9.70 -6.76
CA ILE A 74 -0.19 -9.61 -6.72
C ILE A 74 -0.68 -8.52 -7.67
N HIS A 75 -1.69 -8.88 -8.46
CA HIS A 75 -2.46 -7.94 -9.27
C HIS A 75 -3.77 -7.61 -8.56
N LEU A 76 -4.11 -6.32 -8.51
CA LEU A 76 -5.41 -5.81 -8.06
C LEU A 76 -6.06 -5.03 -9.21
N ALA A 77 -7.36 -5.24 -9.39
CA ALA A 77 -8.21 -4.38 -10.19
C ALA A 77 -8.41 -3.02 -9.49
N ALA A 78 -9.04 -2.08 -10.18
CA ALA A 78 -9.39 -0.80 -9.58
C ALA A 78 -10.35 -1.02 -8.41
N ALA A 79 -10.14 -0.30 -7.31
CA ALA A 79 -10.92 -0.42 -6.08
C ALA A 79 -10.89 -1.80 -5.39
N GLU A 80 -9.92 -2.68 -5.69
CA GLU A 80 -9.67 -3.86 -4.86
C GLU A 80 -8.60 -3.60 -3.79
N ALA A 81 -8.59 -4.42 -2.74
CA ALA A 81 -7.54 -4.41 -1.72
C ALA A 81 -6.97 -5.82 -1.47
N ALA A 82 -5.69 -5.85 -1.07
CA ALA A 82 -5.04 -7.02 -0.52
C ALA A 82 -4.70 -6.75 0.95
N VAL A 83 -5.00 -7.70 1.83
CA VAL A 83 -4.75 -7.60 3.27
C VAL A 83 -3.55 -8.46 3.61
N PHE A 84 -2.55 -7.85 4.24
CA PHE A 84 -1.32 -8.52 4.63
C PHE A 84 -1.17 -8.53 6.14
N ARG A 85 -0.70 -9.65 6.67
CA ARG A 85 -0.17 -9.72 8.03
C ARG A 85 1.34 -9.44 7.98
N PRO A 86 1.86 -8.48 8.75
CA PRO A 86 3.30 -8.31 8.90
C PRO A 86 3.86 -9.48 9.74
N ASP A 87 4.96 -10.09 9.28
CA ASP A 87 5.60 -11.22 9.98
C ASP A 87 6.94 -10.81 10.64
N GLY A 88 7.25 -9.50 10.70
CA GLY A 88 8.53 -8.99 11.19
C GLY A 88 9.63 -9.18 10.14
N ALA A 89 10.92 -9.08 10.53
CA ALA A 89 12.13 -9.45 9.76
C ALA A 89 12.07 -9.32 8.20
N ALA A 90 11.43 -8.26 7.67
CA ALA A 90 11.18 -8.05 6.24
C ALA A 90 10.24 -9.06 5.52
N GLY A 91 9.38 -9.75 6.25
CA GLY A 91 8.35 -10.66 5.74
C GLY A 91 6.92 -10.17 5.96
N PHE A 92 6.02 -10.57 5.06
CA PHE A 92 4.59 -10.37 5.16
C PHE A 92 3.85 -11.53 4.47
N THR A 93 2.67 -11.85 4.98
CA THR A 93 1.80 -12.91 4.46
C THR A 93 0.51 -12.30 3.93
N LEU A 94 0.11 -12.63 2.70
CA LEU A 94 -1.23 -12.32 2.19
C LEU A 94 -2.25 -13.15 2.98
N ILE A 95 -3.18 -12.49 3.66
CA ILE A 95 -4.22 -13.15 4.47
C ILE A 95 -5.64 -12.95 3.92
N GLY A 96 -5.81 -12.08 2.93
CA GLY A 96 -7.11 -11.86 2.30
C GLY A 96 -7.07 -10.88 1.15
N ARG A 97 -8.18 -10.82 0.41
CA ARG A 97 -8.47 -9.80 -0.60
C ARG A 97 -9.89 -9.30 -0.40
N VAL A 98 -10.12 -8.05 -0.75
CA VAL A 98 -11.44 -7.42 -0.81
C VAL A 98 -11.68 -7.05 -2.26
N ALA A 99 -12.68 -7.67 -2.88
CA ALA A 99 -13.08 -7.31 -4.25
C ALA A 99 -13.83 -5.97 -4.24
N ALA A 100 -13.96 -5.34 -5.40
CA ALA A 100 -14.66 -4.05 -5.49
C ALA A 100 -16.15 -4.16 -5.11
N GLU A 101 -16.74 -5.35 -5.22
CA GLU A 101 -18.13 -5.61 -4.88
C GLU A 101 -18.34 -5.96 -3.38
N ASP A 102 -17.25 -6.16 -2.63
CA ASP A 102 -17.26 -6.67 -1.25
C ASP A 102 -16.99 -5.59 -0.18
N TRP A 103 -17.05 -4.30 -0.55
CA TRP A 103 -16.87 -3.16 0.37
C TRP A 103 -18.11 -2.83 1.20
#